data_AF-A0A378UF10-F1
#
_entry.id   AF-A0A378UF10-F1
#
_cell.length_a   1.000
_cell.length_b   1.000
_cell.length_c   1.000
_cell.angle_alpha   90.00
_cell.angle_beta   90.00
_cell.angle_gamma   90.00
#
_symmetry.space_group_name_H-M   'P 1'
#
loop_
_entity.id
_entity.type
_entity.pdbx_description
1 polymer ?
#
loop_
_entity_poly.entity_id
_entity_poly.type
_entity_poly.pdbx_seq_one_letter_code
_entity_poly.pdbx_strand_id
1 'polypeptide(L)'
;MSLVGTVIYDDKGNPTFLAPRGGSDSIFDTLLNGGTAKIYHCNDNNECLKPSASEFTLSSSQGMTNRVRTMLQSIFAKGRTDTKLTDNEKALISSTRVKILRYAIDSASLGMDDSVLTSLSEYIASDMVMSYIGGLIDLAESSASGSLNTEDENTRFRDNLLSVRSQLGQRVSRIQMQQNGLIEFDNNLNQMRQQLSSNMSDKVLSNYDYGG
;
A
#
# COMPACT_ATOMS: atom_id res chain seq x y z
N MET A 1 9.82 9.97 -15.98
CA MET A 1 9.08 8.68 -16.00
C MET A 1 7.59 9.00 -15.99
N SER A 2 6.77 8.39 -16.86
CA SER A 2 5.31 8.63 -16.90
C SER A 2 4.54 7.36 -16.52
N LEU A 3 3.61 7.51 -15.57
CA LEU A 3 2.71 6.45 -15.08
C LEU A 3 1.32 6.54 -15.73
N VAL A 4 0.84 7.74 -16.05
CA VAL A 4 -0.52 8.00 -16.57
C VAL A 4 -0.56 8.07 -18.10
N GLY A 5 0.59 7.91 -18.77
CA GLY A 5 0.73 8.17 -20.20
C GLY A 5 1.00 9.66 -20.43
N THR A 6 1.46 10.01 -21.63
CA THR A 6 1.77 11.40 -21.98
C THR A 6 1.78 11.56 -23.51
N VAL A 7 1.60 12.80 -23.96
CA VAL A 7 1.74 13.20 -25.36
C VAL A 7 3.02 14.00 -25.47
N ILE A 8 3.88 13.64 -26.42
CA ILE A 8 5.17 14.28 -26.64
C ILE A 8 5.25 14.75 -28.08
N TYR A 9 5.63 16.01 -28.28
CA TYR A 9 5.87 16.57 -29.61
C TYR A 9 7.34 16.50 -29.97
N ASP A 10 7.63 16.07 -31.19
CA ASP A 10 8.95 16.29 -31.77
C ASP A 10 9.13 17.76 -32.19
N ASP A 11 10.35 18.13 -32.55
CA ASP A 11 10.73 19.47 -33.03
C ASP A 11 9.95 19.92 -34.29
N LYS A 12 9.19 19.01 -34.92
CA LYS A 12 8.37 19.23 -36.11
C LYS A 12 6.87 19.29 -35.78
N GLY A 13 6.49 19.18 -34.52
CA GLY A 13 5.10 19.20 -34.07
C GLY A 13 4.35 17.88 -34.30
N ASN A 14 5.03 16.77 -34.56
CA ASN A 14 4.39 15.46 -34.65
C ASN A 14 4.18 14.87 -33.25
N PRO A 15 2.94 14.45 -32.91
CA PRO A 15 2.65 13.87 -31.61
C PRO A 15 3.04 12.39 -31.54
N THR A 16 3.78 12.03 -30.49
CA THR A 16 4.01 10.65 -30.05
C THR A 16 3.19 10.38 -28.79
N PHE A 17 2.38 9.34 -28.83
CA PHE A 17 1.49 8.98 -27.73
C PHE A 17 2.08 7.82 -26.91
N LEU A 18 2.31 8.06 -25.62
CA LEU A 18 2.70 7.02 -24.68
C LEU A 18 1.47 6.53 -23.91
N ALA A 19 1.16 5.25 -24.03
CA ALA A 19 0.11 4.61 -23.26
C ALA A 19 0.44 4.60 -21.75
N PRO A 20 -0.55 4.72 -20.86
CA PRO A 20 -0.34 4.59 -19.41
C PRO A 20 0.25 3.23 -19.05
N ARG A 21 1.20 3.22 -18.12
CA ARG A 21 1.79 1.98 -17.58
C ARG A 21 1.59 1.81 -16.08
N GLY A 22 1.29 2.90 -15.36
CA GLY A 22 1.18 2.93 -13.90
C GLY A 22 0.01 2.14 -13.31
N GLY A 23 -1.01 1.80 -14.10
CA GLY A 23 -2.09 0.90 -13.67
C GLY A 23 -1.81 -0.59 -13.92
N SER A 24 -0.73 -0.94 -14.64
CA SER A 24 -0.45 -2.32 -15.03
C SER A 24 -0.15 -3.23 -13.84
N ASP A 25 -0.58 -4.49 -13.92
CA ASP A 25 -0.30 -5.52 -12.90
C ASP A 25 1.21 -5.63 -12.63
N SER A 26 2.02 -5.61 -13.68
CA SER A 26 3.48 -5.71 -13.54
C SER A 26 4.10 -4.62 -12.67
N ILE A 27 3.65 -3.35 -12.80
CA ILE A 27 4.21 -2.25 -11.98
C ILE A 27 3.71 -2.38 -10.55
N PHE A 28 2.43 -2.65 -10.35
CA PHE A 28 1.85 -2.78 -9.02
C PHE A 28 2.51 -3.92 -8.23
N ASP A 29 2.64 -5.10 -8.84
CA ASP A 29 3.24 -6.28 -8.21
C ASP A 29 4.74 -6.07 -7.96
N THR A 30 5.44 -5.40 -8.88
CA THR A 30 6.86 -5.05 -8.71
C THR A 30 7.05 -4.08 -7.54
N LEU A 31 6.18 -3.08 -7.37
CA LEU A 31 6.25 -2.15 -6.23
C LEU A 31 5.94 -2.85 -4.89
N LEU A 32 5.07 -3.85 -4.88
CA LEU A 32 4.73 -4.60 -3.67
C LEU A 32 5.81 -5.60 -3.28
N ASN A 33 6.23 -6.45 -4.22
CA ASN A 33 6.99 -7.67 -3.92
C ASN A 33 8.43 -7.64 -4.48
N GLY A 34 8.78 -6.60 -5.22
CA GLY A 34 9.97 -6.58 -6.07
C GLY A 34 9.74 -7.37 -7.37
N GLY A 35 10.75 -7.35 -8.24
CA GLY A 35 10.69 -7.94 -9.57
C GLY A 35 11.11 -6.95 -10.65
N THR A 36 10.81 -7.29 -11.89
CA THR A 36 11.14 -6.47 -13.06
C THR A 36 9.88 -6.06 -13.78
N ALA A 37 9.69 -4.75 -13.97
CA ALA A 37 8.63 -4.16 -14.76
C ALA A 37 9.20 -3.26 -15.85
N LYS A 38 8.42 -3.02 -16.91
CA LYS A 38 8.81 -2.08 -17.96
C LYS A 38 8.20 -0.72 -17.70
N ILE A 39 9.05 0.31 -17.57
CA ILE A 39 8.65 1.70 -17.40
C ILE A 39 9.24 2.58 -18.51
N TYR A 40 8.61 3.71 -18.77
CA TYR A 40 9.20 4.71 -19.66
C TYR A 40 10.30 5.48 -18.96
N HIS A 41 11.51 5.37 -19.50
CA HIS A 41 12.66 6.16 -19.10
C HIS A 41 12.92 7.23 -20.16
N CYS A 42 13.23 8.44 -19.71
CA CYS A 42 13.59 9.52 -20.60
C CYS A 42 14.95 9.23 -21.23
N ASN A 43 15.10 9.58 -22.50
CA ASN A 43 16.38 9.49 -23.20
C ASN A 43 17.40 10.54 -22.69
N ASP A 44 16.91 11.63 -22.10
CA ASP A 44 17.69 12.70 -21.48
C ASP A 44 16.91 13.30 -20.30
N ASN A 45 17.58 14.04 -19.42
CA ASN A 45 16.97 14.63 -18.22
C ASN A 45 16.37 16.04 -18.46
N ASN A 46 16.45 16.58 -19.69
CA ASN A 46 16.05 17.96 -19.97
C ASN A 46 14.73 17.99 -20.75
N GLU A 47 14.72 17.43 -21.96
CA GLU A 47 13.64 17.56 -22.93
C GLU A 47 12.76 16.29 -22.95
N CYS A 48 13.31 15.10 -22.66
CA CYS A 48 12.59 13.83 -22.62
C CYS A 48 11.65 13.60 -23.83
N LEU A 49 12.09 13.99 -25.03
CA LEU A 49 11.25 13.95 -26.23
C LEU A 49 11.15 12.56 -26.88
N LYS A 50 12.02 11.62 -26.49
CA LYS A 50 12.05 10.25 -27.05
C LYS A 50 12.18 9.20 -25.95
N PRO A 51 11.24 9.12 -25.00
CA PRO A 51 11.31 8.13 -23.95
C PRO A 51 11.16 6.72 -24.52
N SER A 52 11.89 5.78 -23.94
CA SER A 52 11.89 4.38 -24.35
C SER A 52 11.47 3.48 -23.19
N ALA A 53 10.89 2.32 -23.53
CA ALA A 53 10.58 1.31 -22.52
C ALA A 53 11.89 0.68 -22.05
N SER A 54 12.17 0.83 -20.75
CA SER A 54 13.34 0.26 -20.08
C SER A 54 12.89 -0.65 -18.95
N GLU A 55 13.76 -1.59 -18.58
CA GLU A 55 13.53 -2.45 -17.43
C GLU A 55 13.81 -1.70 -16.14
N PHE A 56 12.83 -1.70 -15.25
CA PHE A 56 12.94 -1.27 -13.88
C PHE A 56 12.92 -2.51 -12.99
N THR A 57 14.01 -2.72 -12.27
CA THR A 57 14.13 -3.83 -11.33
C THR A 57 14.14 -3.28 -9.90
N LEU A 58 13.25 -3.83 -9.08
CA LEU A 58 13.20 -3.58 -7.65
C LEU A 58 13.53 -4.88 -6.91
N SER A 59 14.45 -4.83 -5.95
CA SER A 59 14.73 -6.03 -5.14
C SER A 59 13.54 -6.37 -4.24
N SER A 60 13.33 -7.65 -3.94
CA SER A 60 12.22 -8.07 -3.07
C SER A 60 12.31 -7.53 -1.63
N SER A 61 13.50 -7.17 -1.16
CA SER A 61 13.68 -6.49 0.14
C SER A 61 13.24 -5.01 0.09
N GLN A 62 13.27 -4.39 -1.09
CA GLN A 62 12.79 -3.03 -1.30
C GLN A 62 11.29 -2.98 -1.63
N GLY A 63 10.67 -4.13 -1.94
CA GLY A 63 9.23 -4.25 -2.11
C GLY A 63 8.48 -3.77 -0.87
N MET A 64 7.37 -3.04 -1.09
CA MET A 64 6.61 -2.42 -0.01
C MET A 64 6.11 -3.46 1.01
N THR A 65 5.70 -4.65 0.58
CA THR A 65 5.26 -5.74 1.46
C THR A 65 6.35 -6.10 2.46
N ASN A 66 7.59 -6.26 1.99
CA ASN A 66 8.72 -6.66 2.83
C ASN A 66 9.10 -5.53 3.81
N ARG A 67 9.16 -4.29 3.32
CA ARG A 67 9.45 -3.11 4.16
C ARG A 67 8.42 -2.94 5.27
N VAL A 68 7.13 -3.07 4.94
CA VAL A 68 6.05 -3.00 5.93
C VAL A 68 6.15 -4.17 6.91
N ARG A 69 6.38 -5.40 6.43
CA ARG A 69 6.55 -6.58 7.28
C ARG A 69 7.67 -6.37 8.31
N THR A 70 8.84 -5.93 7.87
CA THR A 70 9.98 -5.66 8.78
C THR A 70 9.64 -4.57 9.81
N MET A 71 8.95 -3.50 9.41
CA MET A 71 8.51 -2.47 10.35
C MET A 71 7.50 -3.01 11.36
N LEU A 72 6.52 -3.80 10.92
CA LEU A 72 5.54 -4.41 11.81
C LEU A 72 6.19 -5.41 12.78
N GLN A 73 7.13 -6.24 12.30
CA GLN A 73 7.95 -7.13 13.15
C GLN A 73 8.68 -6.34 14.24
N SER A 74 9.33 -5.23 13.86
CA SER A 74 10.01 -4.34 14.80
C SER A 74 9.04 -3.71 15.81
N ILE A 75 7.88 -3.20 15.36
CA ILE A 75 6.85 -2.64 16.24
C ILE A 75 6.34 -3.69 17.24
N PHE A 76 6.09 -4.92 16.79
CA PHE A 76 5.55 -5.99 17.62
C PHE A 76 6.59 -6.47 18.64
N ALA A 77 7.86 -6.55 18.25
CA ALA A 77 8.96 -6.86 19.16
C ALA A 77 9.10 -5.77 20.23
N LYS A 78 9.11 -4.50 19.82
CA LYS A 78 9.20 -3.35 20.73
C LYS A 78 8.01 -3.20 21.66
N GLY A 79 6.81 -3.58 21.21
CA GLY A 79 5.62 -3.63 22.04
C GLY A 79 5.72 -4.66 23.18
N ARG A 80 6.47 -5.76 22.98
CA ARG A 80 6.72 -6.76 24.03
C ARG A 80 7.77 -6.31 25.04
N THR A 81 8.80 -5.60 24.58
CA THR A 81 9.94 -5.15 25.40
C THR A 81 9.80 -3.72 25.89
N ASP A 82 8.63 -3.10 25.73
CA ASP A 82 8.34 -1.70 26.05
C ASP A 82 9.41 -0.71 25.54
N THR A 83 9.86 -0.94 24.30
CA THR A 83 10.93 -0.17 23.68
C THR A 83 10.37 0.93 22.78
N LYS A 84 11.01 2.10 22.78
CA LYS A 84 10.56 3.27 22.02
C LYS A 84 10.50 3.00 20.51
N LEU A 85 9.41 3.45 19.88
CA LEU A 85 9.25 3.44 18.43
C LEU A 85 10.09 4.52 17.75
N THR A 86 10.64 4.18 16.59
CA THR A 86 11.29 5.11 15.65
C THR A 86 10.26 6.00 14.96
N ASP A 87 10.72 7.09 14.35
CA ASP A 87 9.81 8.01 13.67
C ASP A 87 9.20 7.40 12.40
N ASN A 88 9.91 6.50 11.72
CA ASN A 88 9.37 5.73 10.59
C ASN A 88 8.23 4.78 11.02
N GLU A 89 8.39 4.12 12.17
CA GLU A 89 7.34 3.24 12.72
C GLU A 89 6.10 4.04 13.15
N LYS A 90 6.29 5.22 13.74
CA LYS A 90 5.18 6.13 14.06
C LYS A 90 4.49 6.64 12.80
N ALA A 91 5.26 7.02 11.79
CA ALA A 91 4.74 7.44 10.49
C ALA A 91 3.87 6.34 9.88
N LEU A 92 4.36 5.10 9.86
CA LEU A 92 3.59 3.93 9.42
C LEU A 92 2.25 3.82 10.17
N ILE A 93 2.27 3.89 11.50
CA ILE A 93 1.05 3.83 12.33
C ILE A 93 0.08 4.97 12.00
N SER A 94 0.57 6.19 11.79
CA SER A 94 -0.27 7.35 11.46
C SER A 94 -0.82 7.33 10.02
N SER A 95 -0.12 6.65 9.12
CA SER A 95 -0.45 6.62 7.69
C SER A 95 -1.51 5.58 7.30
N THR A 96 -1.85 4.68 8.22
CA THR A 96 -2.80 3.58 7.96
C THR A 96 -3.97 3.62 8.93
N ARG A 97 -5.13 3.14 8.45
CA ARG A 97 -6.34 2.97 9.28
C ARG A 97 -6.28 1.70 10.13
N VAL A 98 -5.30 0.83 9.86
CA VAL A 98 -5.11 -0.40 10.62
C VAL A 98 -4.64 -0.05 12.03
N LYS A 99 -5.29 -0.63 13.04
CA LYS A 99 -4.94 -0.46 14.45
C LYS A 99 -3.67 -1.26 14.82
N ILE A 100 -2.53 -0.95 14.20
CA ILE A 100 -1.26 -1.68 14.35
C ILE A 100 -0.91 -1.90 15.82
N LEU A 101 -1.02 -0.86 16.66
CA LEU A 101 -0.70 -0.95 18.09
C LEU A 101 -1.58 -1.95 18.85
N ARG A 102 -2.87 -2.05 18.49
CA ARG A 102 -3.80 -3.01 19.09
C ARG A 102 -3.36 -4.44 18.76
N TYR A 103 -3.05 -4.70 17.49
CA TYR A 103 -2.56 -6.00 17.05
C TYR A 103 -1.21 -6.36 17.67
N ALA A 104 -0.32 -5.39 17.87
CA ALA A 104 0.96 -5.61 18.55
C ALA A 104 0.73 -6.11 19.99
N ILE A 105 -0.15 -5.45 20.75
CA ILE A 105 -0.51 -5.83 22.13
C ILE A 105 -1.18 -7.21 22.17
N ASP A 106 -2.07 -7.48 21.22
CA ASP A 106 -2.76 -8.78 21.13
C ASP A 106 -1.82 -9.93 20.79
N SER A 107 -0.88 -9.69 19.86
CA SER A 107 0.13 -10.68 19.52
C SER A 107 1.04 -11.02 20.72
N ALA A 108 1.25 -10.07 21.62
CA ALA A 108 2.02 -10.27 22.85
C ALA A 108 1.22 -11.07 23.89
N SER A 109 -0.08 -10.81 24.01
CA SER A 109 -0.95 -11.40 25.02
C SER A 109 -1.46 -12.80 24.65
N LEU A 110 -1.68 -13.04 23.36
CA LEU A 110 -2.31 -14.26 22.83
C LEU A 110 -1.33 -15.19 22.11
N GLY A 111 -0.06 -14.77 21.95
CA GLY A 111 0.96 -15.58 21.25
C GLY A 111 0.64 -15.81 19.77
N MET A 112 0.11 -14.78 19.08
CA MET A 112 -0.35 -14.91 17.69
C MET A 112 0.78 -15.24 16.69
N ASP A 113 0.44 -16.05 15.69
CA ASP A 113 1.33 -16.52 14.63
C ASP A 113 1.76 -15.43 13.61
N ASP A 114 2.90 -15.66 12.97
CA ASP A 114 3.50 -14.82 11.91
C ASP A 114 2.62 -14.70 10.64
N SER A 115 1.58 -15.53 10.53
CA SER A 115 0.57 -15.46 9.46
C SER A 115 -0.24 -14.17 9.49
N VAL A 116 -0.63 -13.70 10.69
CA VAL A 116 -1.40 -12.45 10.84
C VAL A 116 -0.55 -11.25 10.45
N LEU A 117 0.73 -11.29 10.79
CA LEU A 117 1.70 -10.28 10.40
C LEU A 117 1.87 -10.21 8.89
N THR A 118 1.89 -11.37 8.22
CA THR A 118 1.94 -11.47 6.76
C THR A 118 0.72 -10.81 6.13
N SER A 119 -0.49 -11.21 6.52
CA SER A 119 -1.74 -10.63 5.98
C SER A 119 -1.86 -9.13 6.25
N LEU A 120 -1.48 -8.68 7.44
CA LEU A 120 -1.45 -7.25 7.78
C LEU A 120 -0.45 -6.49 6.91
N SER A 121 0.74 -7.06 6.70
CA SER A 121 1.79 -6.42 5.89
C SER A 121 1.37 -6.28 4.42
N GLU A 122 0.76 -7.32 3.85
CA GLU A 122 0.26 -7.32 2.47
C GLU A 122 -0.85 -6.30 2.27
N TYR A 123 -1.81 -6.26 3.20
CA TYR A 123 -2.91 -5.29 3.16
C TYR A 123 -2.41 -3.85 3.26
N ILE A 124 -1.60 -3.54 4.27
CA ILE A 124 -1.07 -2.18 4.48
C ILE A 124 -0.19 -1.76 3.31
N ALA A 125 0.67 -2.65 2.81
CA ALA A 125 1.50 -2.36 1.65
C ALA A 125 0.66 -2.09 0.39
N SER A 126 -0.38 -2.89 0.16
CA SER A 126 -1.30 -2.71 -0.97
C SER A 126 -2.03 -1.38 -0.89
N ASP A 127 -2.56 -1.02 0.27
CA ASP A 127 -3.23 0.27 0.51
C ASP A 127 -2.27 1.46 0.29
N MET A 128 -1.03 1.36 0.77
CA MET A 128 0.00 2.38 0.58
C MET A 128 0.39 2.56 -0.89
N VAL A 129 0.63 1.47 -1.62
CA VAL A 129 0.96 1.54 -3.05
C VAL A 129 -0.22 2.12 -3.82
N MET A 130 -1.46 1.75 -3.48
CA MET A 130 -2.65 2.34 -4.09
C MET A 130 -2.77 3.84 -3.84
N SER A 131 -2.57 4.28 -2.59
CA SER A 131 -2.60 5.69 -2.24
C SER A 131 -1.50 6.47 -2.96
N TYR A 132 -0.30 5.90 -3.05
CA TYR A 132 0.82 6.50 -3.77
C TYR A 132 0.52 6.66 -5.26
N ILE A 133 0.06 5.61 -5.94
CA ILE A 133 -0.29 5.68 -7.37
C ILE A 133 -1.45 6.66 -7.58
N GLY A 134 -2.47 6.64 -6.72
CA GLY A 134 -3.58 7.60 -6.76
C GLY A 134 -3.10 9.05 -6.66
N GLY A 135 -2.23 9.36 -5.70
CA GLY A 135 -1.64 10.69 -5.56
C GLY A 135 -0.81 11.13 -6.77
N LEU A 136 -0.07 10.21 -7.40
CA LEU A 136 0.66 10.50 -8.64
C LEU A 136 -0.27 10.77 -9.82
N ILE A 137 -1.43 10.10 -9.86
CA ILE A 137 -2.45 10.34 -10.87
C ILE A 137 -3.09 11.72 -10.69
N ASP A 138 -3.45 12.07 -9.46
CA ASP A 138 -4.06 13.38 -9.17
C ASP A 138 -3.05 14.52 -9.44
N LEU A 139 -1.77 14.31 -9.10
CA LEU A 139 -0.70 15.24 -9.48
C LEU A 139 -0.58 15.37 -11.00
N ALA A 140 -0.61 14.26 -11.74
CA ALA A 140 -0.55 14.29 -13.19
C ALA A 140 -1.76 15.02 -13.81
N GLU A 141 -2.97 14.79 -13.30
CA GLU A 141 -4.18 15.49 -13.73
C GLU A 141 -4.07 17.00 -13.50
N SER A 142 -3.64 17.41 -12.30
CA SER A 142 -3.45 18.84 -11.97
C SER A 142 -2.35 19.51 -12.79
N SER A 143 -1.33 18.76 -13.21
CA SER A 143 -0.21 19.28 -14.02
C SER A 143 -0.58 19.37 -15.51
N ALA A 144 -1.52 18.55 -15.96
CA ALA A 144 -2.01 18.56 -17.34
C ALA A 144 -3.01 19.70 -17.61
N SER A 145 -3.67 20.25 -16.58
CA SER A 145 -4.77 21.23 -16.70
C SER A 145 -4.39 22.62 -17.23
N GLY A 146 -3.25 22.75 -17.90
CA GLY A 146 -2.80 23.98 -18.57
C GLY A 146 -1.71 23.78 -19.62
N SER A 147 -1.35 22.53 -19.94
CA SER A 147 -0.27 22.20 -20.89
C SER A 147 -0.76 21.50 -22.17
N LEU A 148 -2.02 21.05 -22.20
CA LEU A 148 -2.65 20.41 -23.36
C LEU A 148 -3.37 21.46 -24.20
N ASN A 149 -2.96 21.63 -25.46
CA ASN A 149 -3.34 22.76 -26.31
C ASN A 149 -4.46 22.44 -27.31
N THR A 150 -4.81 21.16 -27.47
CA THR A 150 -5.81 20.67 -28.43
C THR A 150 -6.89 19.80 -27.75
N GLU A 151 -8.04 19.71 -28.38
CA GLU A 151 -9.18 18.92 -27.89
C GLU A 151 -8.89 17.41 -27.93
N ASP A 152 -8.15 16.94 -28.94
CA ASP A 152 -7.74 15.54 -29.07
C ASP A 152 -6.77 15.11 -27.95
N GLU A 153 -5.84 15.99 -27.55
CA GLU A 153 -4.93 15.73 -26.42
C GLU A 153 -5.69 15.62 -25.10
N ASN A 154 -6.60 16.57 -24.85
CA ASN A 154 -7.41 16.57 -23.65
C ASN A 154 -8.29 15.31 -23.56
N THR A 155 -8.89 14.91 -24.68
CA THR A 155 -9.72 13.70 -24.75
C THR A 155 -8.89 12.44 -24.48
N ARG A 156 -7.75 12.28 -25.15
CA ARG A 156 -6.89 11.10 -24.95
C ARG A 156 -6.24 11.03 -23.58
N PHE A 157 -5.85 12.17 -23.01
CA PHE A 157 -5.33 12.24 -21.66
C PHE A 157 -6.40 11.82 -20.64
N ARG A 158 -7.63 12.30 -20.80
CA ARG A 158 -8.78 11.89 -19.98
C ARG A 158 -9.09 10.40 -20.14
N ASP A 159 -9.05 9.86 -21.35
CA ASP A 159 -9.28 8.43 -21.60
C ASP A 159 -8.20 7.56 -20.93
N ASN A 160 -6.94 7.96 -21.03
CA ASN A 160 -5.83 7.28 -20.36
C ASN A 160 -6.00 7.33 -18.83
N LEU A 161 -6.38 8.48 -18.29
CA LEU A 161 -6.66 8.67 -16.87
C LEU A 161 -7.81 7.78 -16.40
N LEU A 162 -8.91 7.72 -17.16
CA LEU A 162 -10.05 6.84 -16.88
C LEU A 162 -9.67 5.37 -16.93
N SER A 163 -8.85 4.96 -17.90
CA SER A 163 -8.33 3.60 -17.99
C SER A 163 -7.50 3.23 -16.76
N VAL A 164 -6.59 4.12 -16.31
CA VAL A 164 -5.78 3.86 -15.11
C VAL A 164 -6.66 3.81 -13.87
N ARG A 165 -7.60 4.74 -13.71
CA ARG A 165 -8.56 4.75 -12.60
C ARG A 165 -9.42 3.50 -12.57
N SER A 166 -9.86 2.99 -13.72
CA SER A 166 -10.59 1.73 -13.84
C SER A 166 -9.76 0.53 -13.37
N GLN A 167 -8.51 0.43 -13.82
CA GLN A 167 -7.58 -0.63 -13.39
C GLN A 167 -7.31 -0.57 -11.89
N LEU A 168 -7.15 0.63 -11.33
CA LEU A 168 -7.02 0.82 -9.89
C LEU A 168 -8.30 0.46 -9.14
N GLY A 169 -9.47 0.79 -9.67
CA GLY A 169 -10.76 0.43 -9.08
C GLY A 169 -10.92 -1.09 -8.91
N GLN A 170 -10.49 -1.88 -9.89
CA GLN A 170 -10.47 -3.35 -9.77
C GLN A 170 -9.57 -3.84 -8.63
N ARG A 171 -8.46 -3.13 -8.35
CA ARG A 171 -7.58 -3.45 -7.21
C ARG A 171 -8.18 -3.06 -5.87
N VAL A 172 -8.91 -1.94 -5.81
CA VAL A 172 -9.62 -1.53 -4.60
C VAL A 172 -10.57 -2.64 -4.16
N SER A 173 -11.28 -3.30 -5.08
CA SER A 173 -12.13 -4.45 -4.75
C SER A 173 -11.35 -5.61 -4.13
N ARG A 174 -10.13 -5.89 -4.60
CA ARG A 174 -9.26 -6.93 -4.00
C ARG A 174 -8.80 -6.54 -2.59
N ILE A 175 -8.42 -5.29 -2.40
CA ILE A 175 -7.99 -4.76 -1.09
C ILE A 175 -9.16 -4.74 -0.10
N GLN A 176 -10.39 -4.45 -0.56
CA GLN A 176 -11.60 -4.55 0.27
C GLN A 176 -11.86 -5.98 0.77
N MET A 177 -11.61 -7.00 -0.05
CA MET A 177 -11.71 -8.39 0.41
C MET A 177 -10.70 -8.70 1.52
N GLN A 178 -9.45 -8.24 1.37
CA GLN A 178 -8.43 -8.35 2.42
C GLN A 178 -8.84 -7.59 3.69
N GLN A 179 -9.43 -6.40 3.55
CA GLN A 179 -9.95 -5.62 4.65
C GLN A 179 -11.05 -6.36 5.43
N ASN A 180 -12.00 -6.97 4.72
CA ASN A 180 -13.07 -7.74 5.34
C ASN A 180 -12.51 -8.92 6.15
N GLY A 181 -11.51 -9.61 5.62
CA GLY A 181 -10.79 -10.66 6.36
C GLY A 181 -10.14 -10.13 7.65
N LEU A 182 -9.56 -8.92 7.63
CA LEU A 182 -9.02 -8.28 8.84
C LEU A 182 -10.10 -7.88 9.85
N ILE A 183 -11.29 -7.48 9.39
CA ILE A 183 -12.43 -7.15 10.28
C ILE A 183 -12.95 -8.42 10.97
N GLU A 184 -13.12 -9.51 10.22
CA GLU A 184 -13.49 -10.82 10.78
C GLU A 184 -12.48 -11.29 11.81
N PHE A 185 -11.20 -11.09 11.53
CA PHE A 185 -10.12 -11.37 12.45
C PHE A 185 -10.19 -10.52 13.74
N ASP A 186 -10.42 -9.20 13.65
CA ASP A 186 -10.60 -8.33 14.83
C ASP A 186 -11.83 -8.76 15.67
N ASN A 187 -12.92 -9.17 15.01
CA ASN A 187 -14.10 -9.70 15.70
C ASN A 187 -13.78 -10.98 16.49
N ASN A 188 -13.02 -11.90 15.90
CA ASN A 188 -12.55 -13.11 16.58
C ASN A 188 -11.66 -12.77 17.78
N LEU A 189 -10.69 -11.87 17.60
CA LEU A 189 -9.83 -11.40 18.70
C LEU A 189 -10.64 -10.80 19.86
N ASN A 190 -11.69 -10.04 19.56
CA ASN A 190 -12.57 -9.47 20.59
C ASN A 190 -13.32 -10.54 21.38
N GLN A 191 -13.79 -11.59 20.72
CA GLN A 191 -14.42 -12.73 21.38
C GLN A 191 -13.42 -13.49 22.26
N MET A 192 -12.22 -13.73 21.76
CA MET A 192 -11.17 -14.42 22.50
C MET A 192 -10.77 -13.64 23.77
N ARG A 193 -10.68 -12.32 23.68
CA ARG A 193 -10.45 -11.44 24.84
C ARG A 193 -11.59 -11.50 25.85
N GLN A 194 -12.85 -11.51 25.41
CA GLN A 194 -14.00 -11.61 26.30
C GLN A 194 -13.96 -12.93 27.11
N GLN A 195 -13.59 -14.04 26.46
CA GLN A 195 -13.43 -15.34 27.12
C GLN A 195 -12.25 -15.34 28.11
N LEU A 196 -11.12 -14.72 27.76
CA LEU A 196 -10.00 -14.60 28.68
C LEU A 196 -10.35 -13.74 29.90
N SER A 197 -11.08 -12.64 29.68
CA SER A 197 -11.56 -11.77 30.76
C SER A 197 -12.56 -12.49 31.66
N SER A 198 -13.49 -13.29 31.12
CA SER A 198 -14.44 -14.05 31.95
C SER A 198 -13.70 -15.10 32.78
N ASN A 199 -12.78 -15.85 32.17
CA ASN A 199 -11.99 -16.86 32.88
C ASN A 199 -11.10 -16.24 33.97
N MET A 200 -10.56 -15.03 33.74
CA MET A 200 -9.77 -14.32 34.73
C MET A 200 -10.66 -13.83 35.89
N SER A 201 -11.85 -13.30 35.62
CA SER A 201 -12.83 -12.95 36.64
C SER A 201 -13.26 -14.17 37.45
N ASP A 202 -13.52 -15.31 36.81
CA ASP A 202 -13.90 -16.55 37.48
C ASP A 202 -12.78 -17.08 38.38
N LYS A 203 -11.52 -17.03 37.95
CA LYS A 203 -10.35 -17.37 38.79
C LYS A 203 -10.18 -16.41 39.96
N VAL A 204 -10.35 -15.11 39.74
CA VAL A 204 -10.26 -14.10 40.81
C VAL A 204 -11.36 -14.33 41.83
N LEU A 205 -12.60 -14.54 41.40
CA LEU A 205 -13.74 -14.85 42.27
C LEU A 205 -13.54 -16.18 43.01
N SER A 206 -13.04 -17.22 42.34
CA SER A 206 -12.72 -18.51 42.97
C SER A 206 -11.63 -18.40 44.03
N ASN A 207 -10.68 -17.47 43.89
CA ASN A 207 -9.65 -17.23 44.92
C ASN A 207 -10.19 -16.44 46.12
N TYR A 208 -11.28 -15.70 45.97
CA TYR A 208 -11.94 -15.02 47.09
C TYR A 208 -12.77 -15.97 47.97
N ASP A 209 -13.13 -17.16 47.47
CA ASP A 209 -13.93 -18.16 48.20
C ASP A 209 -13.09 -19.02 49.17
N TYR A 210 -11.76 -18.82 49.26
CA TYR A 210 -10.85 -19.55 50.16
C TYR A 210 -10.34 -18.72 51.36
N GLY A 211 -11.07 -17.68 51.76
CA GLY A 211 -10.72 -16.79 52.87
C GLY A 211 -11.69 -16.80 54.06
N GLY A 212 -12.31 -17.95 54.36
CA GLY A 212 -13.19 -18.16 55.53
C GLY A 212 -12.58 -19.09 56.57
#